data_AF-A0A8I1AX40-F1
#
_entry.id   AF-A0A8I1AX40-F1
#
_cell.length_a   1.000
_cell.length_b   1.000
_cell.length_c   1.000
_cell.angle_alpha   90.00
_cell.angle_beta   90.00
_cell.angle_gamma   90.00
#
_symmetry.space_group_name_H-M   'P 1'
#
loop_
_entity.id
_entity.type
_entity.pdbx_description
1 polymer ?
#
loop_
_entity_poly.entity_id
_entity_poly.type
_entity_poly.pdbx_seq_one_letter_code
_entity_poly.pdbx_strand_id
1 'polypeptide(L)'
;QPHLVAAAAIAVAEARALTTESALAAGTKLFELAGTQATLDQLNLDRHWRNARTHTLHDPVRWKRHAVGNYYLNDAAPGRV
;
A
#
# COMPACT_ATOMS: atom_id res chain seq x y z
N GLN A 1 -11.54 23.16 -7.20
CA GLN A 1 -12.28 22.74 -8.41
C GLN A 1 -12.55 21.24 -8.30
N PRO A 2 -13.79 20.75 -8.55
CA PRO A 2 -14.16 19.35 -8.30
C PRO A 2 -13.28 18.31 -9.00
N HIS A 3 -12.83 18.59 -10.22
CA HIS A 3 -11.96 17.68 -10.99
C HIS A 3 -10.57 17.51 -10.35
N LEU A 4 -10.02 18.55 -9.71
CA LEU A 4 -8.71 18.46 -9.02
C LEU A 4 -8.80 17.56 -7.78
N VAL A 5 -9.93 17.59 -7.07
CA VAL A 5 -10.17 16.74 -5.90
C VAL A 5 -10.27 15.28 -6.31
N ALA A 6 -10.99 14.99 -7.41
CA ALA A 6 -11.09 13.66 -7.98
C ALA A 6 -9.70 13.11 -8.39
N ALA A 7 -8.93 13.90 -9.13
CA ALA A 7 -7.58 13.51 -9.55
C ALA A 7 -6.65 13.22 -8.36
N ALA A 8 -6.68 14.07 -7.33
CA ALA A 8 -5.90 13.86 -6.11
C ALA A 8 -6.33 12.59 -5.36
N ALA A 9 -7.63 12.31 -5.27
CA ALA A 9 -8.15 11.11 -4.61
C ALA A 9 -7.70 9.82 -5.33
N ILE A 10 -7.69 9.83 -6.67
CA ILE A 10 -7.19 8.70 -7.46
C ILE A 10 -5.68 8.53 -7.29
N ALA A 11 -4.90 9.60 -7.38
CA ALA A 11 -3.44 9.54 -7.17
C ALA A 11 -3.08 8.96 -5.78
N VAL A 12 -3.82 9.35 -4.73
CA VAL A 12 -3.64 8.78 -3.38
C VAL A 12 -4.04 7.30 -3.33
N ALA A 13 -5.11 6.90 -4.02
CA ALA A 13 -5.53 5.51 -4.07
C ALA A 13 -4.49 4.62 -4.79
N GLU A 14 -3.92 5.10 -5.90
CA GLU A 14 -2.82 4.44 -6.63
C GLU A 14 -1.58 4.30 -5.75
N ALA A 15 -1.12 5.41 -5.16
CA ALA A 15 0.03 5.42 -4.27
C ALA A 15 -0.17 4.44 -3.11
N ARG A 16 -1.38 4.40 -2.54
CA ARG A 16 -1.70 3.49 -1.44
C ARG A 16 -1.70 2.03 -1.84
N ALA A 17 -2.20 1.71 -3.05
CA ALA A 17 -2.16 0.36 -3.56
C ALA A 17 -0.72 -0.12 -3.73
N LEU A 18 0.11 0.70 -4.38
CA LEU A 18 1.52 0.38 -4.63
C LEU A 18 2.31 0.27 -3.32
N THR A 19 2.22 1.26 -2.44
CA THR A 19 2.98 1.28 -1.18
C THR A 19 2.60 0.15 -0.23
N THR A 20 1.34 -0.31 -0.23
CA THR A 20 0.91 -1.48 0.55
C THR A 20 1.66 -2.73 0.11
N GLU A 21 1.72 -2.99 -1.20
CA GLU A 21 2.42 -4.14 -1.76
C GLU A 21 3.94 -4.01 -1.55
N SER A 22 4.51 -2.84 -1.88
CA SER A 22 5.95 -2.60 -1.78
C SER A 22 6.46 -2.72 -0.34
N ALA A 23 5.74 -2.19 0.65
CA ALA A 23 6.17 -2.25 2.05
C ALA A 23 6.16 -3.69 2.58
N LEU A 24 5.12 -4.47 2.25
CA LEU A 24 5.04 -5.88 2.63
C LEU A 24 6.12 -6.71 1.93
N ALA A 25 6.28 -6.52 0.62
CA ALA A 25 7.29 -7.23 -0.17
C ALA A 25 8.70 -6.90 0.30
N ALA A 26 9.03 -5.63 0.56
CA ALA A 26 10.32 -5.22 1.07
C ALA A 26 10.62 -5.84 2.45
N GLY A 27 9.64 -5.82 3.36
CA GLY A 27 9.78 -6.42 4.70
C GLY A 27 10.08 -7.93 4.65
N THR A 28 9.49 -8.65 3.68
CA THR A 28 9.76 -10.08 3.49
C THR A 28 11.09 -10.31 2.75
N LYS A 29 11.31 -9.65 1.62
CA LYS A 29 12.50 -9.81 0.76
C LYS A 29 13.81 -9.43 1.45
N LEU A 30 13.75 -8.55 2.44
CA LEU A 30 14.90 -8.22 3.28
C LEU A 30 15.57 -9.47 3.87
N PHE A 31 14.80 -10.45 4.31
CA PHE A 31 15.32 -11.70 4.88
C PHE A 31 15.85 -12.67 3.82
N GLU A 32 15.21 -12.72 2.64
CA GLU A 32 15.71 -13.49 1.49
C GLU A 32 17.10 -13.01 1.07
N LEU A 33 17.31 -11.69 1.08
CA LEU A 33 18.56 -11.05 0.68
C LEU A 33 19.66 -11.17 1.75
N ALA A 34 19.32 -10.90 3.02
CA ALA A 34 20.31 -10.77 4.09
C ALA A 34 20.65 -12.10 4.78
N GLY A 35 19.86 -13.16 4.56
CA GLY A 35 20.10 -14.49 5.09
C GLY A 35 19.82 -14.63 6.59
N THR A 36 20.26 -15.74 7.18
CA THR A 36 19.89 -16.14 8.55
C THR A 36 20.32 -15.16 9.63
N GLN A 37 21.43 -14.43 9.45
CA GLN A 37 21.88 -13.43 10.43
C GLN A 37 20.91 -12.25 10.58
N ALA A 38 20.04 -12.01 9.59
CA ALA A 38 19.03 -10.96 9.66
C ALA A 38 17.95 -11.24 10.71
N THR A 39 17.83 -12.48 11.19
CA THR A 39 16.82 -12.87 12.20
C THR A 39 17.27 -12.63 13.64
N LEU A 40 18.46 -12.06 13.86
CA LEU A 40 18.93 -11.75 15.20
C LEU A 40 18.05 -10.66 15.84
N ASP A 41 17.53 -10.93 17.04
CA ASP A 41 16.63 -10.03 17.77
C ASP A 41 17.19 -8.61 17.94
N GLN A 42 18.51 -8.48 18.14
CA GLN A 42 19.17 -7.17 18.26
C GLN A 42 19.04 -6.28 17.02
N LEU A 43 18.80 -6.86 15.84
CA LEU A 43 18.58 -6.11 14.60
C LEU A 43 17.11 -5.68 14.45
N ASN A 44 16.17 -6.45 15.02
CA ASN A 44 14.73 -6.16 15.04
C ASN A 44 14.15 -5.80 13.65
N LEU A 45 14.63 -6.48 12.59
CA LEU A 45 14.28 -6.14 11.20
C LEU A 45 12.85 -6.54 10.84
N ASP A 46 12.32 -7.56 11.50
CA ASP A 46 10.94 -8.05 11.36
C ASP A 46 9.90 -7.00 11.78
N ARG A 47 10.28 -5.99 12.59
CA ARG A 47 9.41 -4.86 12.95
C ARG A 47 8.84 -4.13 11.74
N HIS A 48 9.61 -4.05 10.65
CA HIS A 48 9.17 -3.34 9.44
C HIS A 48 8.00 -4.06 8.77
N TRP A 49 8.08 -5.39 8.65
CA TRP A 49 6.99 -6.20 8.14
C TRP A 49 5.78 -6.18 9.10
N ARG A 50 5.99 -6.35 10.41
CA ARG A 50 4.91 -6.33 11.41
C ARG A 50 4.14 -5.01 11.42
N ASN A 51 4.86 -3.89 11.39
CA ASN A 51 4.26 -2.56 11.35
C ASN A 51 3.49 -2.33 10.04
N ALA A 52 4.10 -2.64 8.90
CA ALA A 52 3.44 -2.52 7.60
C ALA A 52 2.19 -3.40 7.53
N ARG A 53 2.28 -4.65 7.97
CA ARG A 53 1.15 -5.59 7.99
C ARG A 53 0.02 -5.09 8.87
N THR A 54 0.32 -4.56 10.04
CA THR A 54 -0.69 -4.01 10.94
C THR A 54 -1.35 -2.77 10.33
N HIS A 55 -0.55 -1.81 9.86
CA HIS A 55 -1.06 -0.52 9.39
C HIS A 55 -1.86 -0.64 8.08
N THR A 56 -1.41 -1.49 7.16
CA THR A 56 -2.08 -1.67 5.85
C THR A 56 -3.45 -2.33 5.95
N LEU A 57 -3.81 -2.95 7.09
CA LEU A 57 -5.13 -3.55 7.30
C LEU A 57 -6.23 -2.51 7.55
N HIS A 58 -5.88 -1.26 7.91
CA HIS A 58 -6.86 -0.21 8.21
C HIS A 58 -7.85 0.02 7.06
N ASP A 59 -7.36 0.11 5.82
CA ASP A 59 -8.22 0.20 4.65
C ASP A 59 -7.89 -0.91 3.65
N PRO A 60 -8.87 -1.74 3.27
CA PRO A 60 -8.60 -2.82 2.34
C PRO A 60 -8.14 -2.31 0.97
N VAL A 61 -6.91 -2.64 0.60
CA VAL A 61 -6.29 -2.24 -0.68
C VAL A 61 -7.12 -2.61 -1.91
N ARG A 62 -7.89 -3.70 -1.84
CA ARG A 62 -8.80 -4.14 -2.91
C ARG A 62 -9.78 -3.05 -3.33
N TRP A 63 -10.28 -2.25 -2.38
CA TRP A 63 -11.22 -1.17 -2.66
C TRP A 63 -10.54 0.03 -3.32
N LYS A 64 -9.27 0.29 -2.99
CA LYS A 64 -8.47 1.30 -3.68
C LYS A 64 -8.24 0.90 -5.14
N ARG A 65 -7.86 -0.36 -5.42
CA ARG A 65 -7.74 -0.86 -6.80
C ARG A 65 -9.06 -0.79 -7.57
N HIS A 66 -10.18 -1.14 -6.93
CA HIS A 66 -11.50 -1.02 -7.54
C HIS A 66 -11.83 0.44 -7.90
N ALA A 67 -11.59 1.39 -7.00
CA ALA A 67 -11.86 2.80 -7.25
C ALA A 67 -11.00 3.37 -8.39
N VAL A 68 -9.70 3.04 -8.42
CA VAL A 68 -8.79 3.41 -9.51
C VAL A 68 -9.27 2.82 -10.84
N GLY A 69 -9.60 1.52 -10.86
CA GLY A 69 -10.10 0.86 -12.06
C GLY A 69 -11.41 1.47 -12.57
N ASN A 70 -12.36 1.74 -11.69
CA ASN A 70 -13.64 2.34 -12.05
C ASN A 70 -13.48 3.76 -12.62
N TYR A 71 -12.50 4.53 -12.11
CA TYR A 71 -12.19 5.85 -12.63
C TYR A 71 -11.64 5.80 -14.05
N TYR A 72 -10.66 4.96 -14.33
CA TYR A 72 -10.06 4.89 -15.67
C TYR A 72 -10.89 4.12 -16.70
N LEU A 73 -11.67 3.11 -16.28
CA LEU A 73 -12.44 2.27 -17.19
C LEU A 73 -13.83 2.84 -17.52
N ASN A 74 -14.46 3.50 -16.55
CA ASN A 74 -15.86 3.94 -16.64
C ASN A 74 -16.05 5.45 -16.48
N ASP A 75 -14.97 6.24 -16.43
CA ASP A 75 -14.99 7.68 -16.15
C ASP A 75 -15.76 8.07 -14.87
N ALA A 76 -15.86 7.13 -13.92
CA ALA A 76 -16.61 7.33 -12.69
C ALA A 76 -15.74 8.08 -11.67
N ALA A 77 -16.07 9.35 -11.42
CA ALA A 77 -15.40 10.13 -10.39
C ALA A 77 -15.49 9.42 -9.01
N PRO A 78 -14.41 9.39 -8.23
CA PRO A 78 -14.46 8.80 -6.89
C PRO A 78 -15.49 9.55 -6.06
N GLY A 79 -16.42 8.79 -5.45
CA GLY A 79 -17.41 9.35 -4.54
C GLY A 79 -16.72 10.09 -3.39
N ARG A 80 -17.37 11.13 -2.85
CA ARG A 80 -16.96 11.69 -1.57
C ARG A 80 -17.08 10.58 -0.52
N VAL A 81 -15.95 10.18 0.04
CA VAL A 81 -15.89 9.40 1.28
C VAL A 81 -16.00 10.38 2.44
#